data_AF-A0A3N5X1F8-F1
#
_entry.id   AF-A0A3N5X1F8-F1
#
_cell.length_a   1.000
_cell.length_b   1.000
_cell.length_c   1.000
_cell.angle_alpha   90.00
_cell.angle_beta   90.00
_cell.angle_gamma   90.00
#
_symmetry.space_group_name_H-M   'P 1'
#
loop_
_entity.id
_entity.type
_entity.pdbx_description
1 polymer ?
#
loop_
_entity_poly.entity_id
_entity_poly.type
_entity_poly.pdbx_seq_one_letter_code
_entity_poly.pdbx_strand_id
1 'polypeptide(L)'
;MLQNQRQNMDRRDFIGRAAVGVVTASGFLANVSAAQRPSIAFNSANLVARVTGYRYKLMNWMDQHAKTVAATDAAAWRAICREIAATGFTTVEVWEAHASPEKLDRAKAREWRKILDDAGLQVVAYAGRLSRQTAEICQVLGAPHIDGGLGSLNPEQATALCKETGIRCNIENHPEKSADELIKKIGGGNDWLGV
;
A
#
# COMPACT_ATOMS: atom_id res chain seq x y z
N MET A 1 50.46 6.32 -15.88
CA MET A 1 50.08 5.15 -15.06
C MET A 1 49.74 5.66 -13.66
N LEU A 2 48.45 5.77 -13.32
CA LEU A 2 48.00 6.19 -11.99
C LEU A 2 47.40 4.95 -11.31
N GLN A 3 48.06 4.47 -10.25
CA GLN A 3 47.62 3.31 -9.49
C GLN A 3 46.45 3.70 -8.59
N ASN A 4 45.38 2.92 -8.73
CA ASN A 4 44.11 3.03 -8.04
C ASN A 4 44.22 2.26 -6.70
N GLN A 5 44.41 2.94 -5.57
CA GLN A 5 44.34 2.29 -4.26
C GLN A 5 42.88 2.27 -3.77
N ARG A 6 42.21 1.13 -3.97
CA ARG A 6 41.00 0.81 -3.22
C ARG A 6 41.41 0.39 -1.81
N GLN A 7 41.08 1.21 -0.81
CA GLN A 7 41.13 0.78 0.58
C GLN A 7 39.96 -0.20 0.83
N ASN A 8 40.30 -1.47 1.04
CA ASN A 8 39.38 -2.44 1.63
C ASN A 8 39.24 -2.11 3.12
N MET A 9 38.11 -1.54 3.52
CA MET A 9 37.73 -1.49 4.93
C MET A 9 37.05 -2.80 5.31
N ASP A 10 37.65 -3.54 6.26
CA ASP A 10 37.05 -4.73 6.86
C ASP A 10 35.92 -4.31 7.81
N ARG A 11 34.83 -5.08 7.83
CA ARG A 11 33.61 -4.84 8.64
C ARG A 11 33.85 -4.89 10.14
N ARG A 12 35.05 -5.30 10.58
CA ARG A 12 35.42 -5.47 11.99
C ARG A 12 35.98 -4.22 12.65
N ASP A 13 36.38 -3.20 11.89
CA ASP A 13 36.95 -1.96 12.45
C ASP A 13 35.91 -0.94 12.92
N PHE A 14 34.61 -1.16 12.64
CA PHE A 14 33.54 -0.23 13.02
C PHE A 14 33.01 -0.46 14.45
N ILE A 15 33.29 -1.61 15.08
CA ILE A 15 32.77 -1.96 16.42
C ILE A 15 33.95 -2.19 17.36
N GLY A 16 34.52 -1.12 17.91
CA GLY A 16 35.67 -1.32 18.78
C GLY A 16 36.25 -0.12 19.50
N ARG A 17 35.53 0.99 19.71
CA ARG A 17 35.97 2.04 20.64
C ARG A 17 34.79 2.74 21.30
N ALA A 18 34.34 2.22 22.43
CA ALA A 18 33.64 3.00 23.44
C ALA A 18 34.29 2.73 24.80
N ALA A 19 34.80 3.80 25.38
CA ALA A 19 35.62 3.82 26.57
C ALA A 19 34.83 3.43 27.84
N VAL A 20 35.57 2.89 28.80
CA VAL A 20 35.15 2.73 30.20
C VAL A 20 34.91 4.12 30.79
N GLY A 21 33.67 4.39 31.19
CA GLY A 21 33.28 5.58 31.95
C GLY A 21 32.17 5.20 32.93
N VAL A 22 32.52 5.11 34.21
CA VAL A 22 31.56 4.90 35.30
C VAL A 22 30.80 6.22 35.50
N VAL A 23 29.50 6.21 35.21
CA VAL A 23 28.57 7.27 35.62
C VAL A 23 27.34 6.61 36.24
N THR A 24 27.17 6.82 37.53
CA THR A 24 25.93 6.59 38.27
C THR A 24 24.87 7.58 37.82
N ALA A 25 23.79 7.10 37.18
CA ALA A 25 22.56 7.86 37.00
C ALA A 25 21.36 6.92 36.86
N SER A 26 20.34 7.22 37.64
CA SER A 26 19.08 6.50 37.80
C SER A 26 18.34 6.25 36.48
N GLY A 27 17.61 5.13 36.45
CA GLY A 27 16.91 4.55 35.32
C GLY A 27 16.18 5.51 34.38
N PHE A 28 16.68 5.57 33.15
CA PHE A 28 15.86 5.72 31.95
C PHE A 28 16.09 4.46 31.11
N LEU A 29 15.21 3.47 31.27
CA LEU A 29 15.12 2.39 30.29
C LEU A 29 14.51 3.00 29.04
N ALA A 30 15.37 3.40 28.10
CA ALA A 30 14.95 3.68 26.74
C ALA A 30 14.29 2.40 26.20
N ASN A 31 12.98 2.45 25.98
CA ASN A 31 12.30 1.48 25.13
C ASN A 31 12.87 1.66 23.73
N VAL A 32 13.96 0.94 23.44
CA VAL A 32 14.39 0.71 22.07
C VAL A 32 13.27 -0.11 21.46
N SER A 33 12.37 0.56 20.73
CA SER A 33 11.35 -0.10 19.93
C SER A 33 12.07 -1.12 19.08
N ALA A 34 11.85 -2.41 19.35
CA ALA A 34 12.31 -3.46 18.47
C ALA A 34 11.80 -3.09 17.07
N ALA A 35 12.71 -2.97 16.10
CA ALA A 35 12.33 -2.68 14.72
C ALA A 35 11.28 -3.71 14.31
N GLN A 36 10.04 -3.26 14.15
CA GLN A 36 8.93 -4.12 13.81
C GLN A 36 9.28 -4.73 12.45
N ARG A 37 9.32 -6.06 12.36
CA ARG A 37 9.64 -6.72 11.09
C ARG A 37 8.67 -6.18 10.03
N PRO A 38 9.16 -5.81 8.84
CA PRO A 38 8.28 -5.31 7.78
C PRO A 38 7.20 -6.36 7.51
N SER A 39 5.94 -5.93 7.55
CA SER A 39 4.80 -6.77 7.19
C SER A 39 4.79 -6.97 5.68
N ILE A 40 4.55 -8.21 5.23
CA ILE A 40 4.41 -8.52 3.80
C ILE A 40 2.91 -8.60 3.50
N ALA A 41 2.44 -7.78 2.55
CA ALA A 41 1.06 -7.76 2.11
C ALA A 41 0.88 -8.51 0.79
N PHE A 42 -0.26 -9.19 0.66
CA PHE A 42 -0.69 -9.72 -0.62
C PHE A 42 -1.34 -8.60 -1.44
N ASN A 43 -0.81 -8.30 -2.63
CA ASN A 43 -1.50 -7.39 -3.55
C ASN A 43 -2.57 -8.17 -4.34
N SER A 44 -3.83 -7.85 -4.11
CA SER A 44 -4.95 -8.53 -4.78
C SER A 44 -5.05 -8.27 -6.28
N ALA A 45 -4.28 -7.34 -6.85
CA ALA A 45 -4.11 -7.19 -8.30
C ALA A 45 -3.64 -8.49 -8.97
N ASN A 46 -2.89 -9.34 -8.25
CA ASN A 46 -2.47 -10.67 -8.72
C ASN A 46 -3.64 -11.59 -9.12
N LEU A 47 -4.86 -11.27 -8.65
CA LEU A 47 -6.07 -12.05 -8.93
C LEU A 47 -6.97 -11.39 -9.98
N VAL A 48 -6.65 -10.16 -10.41
CA VAL A 48 -7.31 -9.55 -11.56
C VAL A 48 -7.01 -10.39 -12.81
N ALA A 49 -8.01 -10.51 -13.69
CA ALA A 49 -7.99 -11.40 -14.85
C ALA A 49 -8.06 -12.92 -14.54
N ARG A 50 -8.12 -13.34 -13.26
CA ARG A 50 -8.36 -14.76 -12.93
C ARG A 50 -9.66 -15.28 -13.54
N VAL A 51 -10.68 -14.42 -13.63
CA VAL A 51 -12.00 -14.72 -14.22
C VAL A 51 -11.95 -15.06 -15.71
N THR A 52 -10.85 -14.73 -16.39
CA THR A 52 -10.57 -15.12 -17.79
C THR A 52 -9.45 -16.16 -17.90
N GLY A 53 -9.01 -16.72 -16.77
CA GLY A 53 -7.86 -17.62 -16.71
C GLY A 53 -6.56 -16.95 -17.11
N TYR A 54 -6.41 -15.63 -16.89
CA TYR A 54 -5.25 -14.83 -17.26
C TYR A 54 -4.94 -14.80 -18.77
N ARG A 55 -5.92 -15.09 -19.62
CA ARG A 55 -5.76 -15.11 -21.09
C ARG A 55 -6.23 -13.80 -21.70
N TYR A 56 -5.32 -12.83 -21.83
CA TYR A 56 -5.58 -11.53 -22.44
C TYR A 56 -4.29 -10.87 -22.94
N LYS A 57 -4.42 -9.82 -23.75
CA LYS A 57 -3.30 -8.93 -24.11
C LYS A 57 -3.21 -7.81 -23.09
N LEU A 58 -2.01 -7.46 -22.61
CA LEU A 58 -1.83 -6.43 -21.58
C LEU A 58 -2.50 -5.09 -21.91
N MET A 59 -2.49 -4.67 -23.19
CA MET A 59 -3.18 -3.45 -23.64
C MET A 59 -4.70 -3.44 -23.35
N ASN A 60 -5.29 -4.61 -23.10
CA ASN A 60 -6.69 -4.80 -22.72
C ASN A 60 -6.84 -5.00 -21.21
N TRP A 61 -5.93 -4.48 -20.39
CA TRP A 61 -5.98 -4.60 -18.93
C TRP A 61 -7.31 -4.10 -18.35
N MET A 62 -7.84 -2.98 -18.87
CA MET A 62 -9.11 -2.42 -18.41
C MET A 62 -10.31 -3.35 -18.67
N ASP A 63 -10.27 -4.20 -19.70
CA ASP A 63 -11.30 -5.22 -19.90
C ASP A 63 -11.27 -6.27 -18.78
N GLN A 64 -10.07 -6.60 -18.27
CA GLN A 64 -9.93 -7.53 -17.16
C GLN A 64 -10.37 -6.92 -15.83
N HIS A 65 -10.07 -5.64 -15.63
CA HIS A 65 -10.61 -4.87 -14.51
C HIS A 65 -12.15 -4.96 -14.51
N ALA A 66 -12.80 -4.58 -15.62
CA ALA A 66 -14.26 -4.57 -15.72
C ALA A 66 -14.88 -5.96 -15.50
N LYS A 67 -14.29 -7.01 -16.08
CA LYS A 67 -14.74 -8.40 -15.87
C LYS A 67 -14.58 -8.86 -14.42
N THR A 68 -13.50 -8.44 -13.76
CA THR A 68 -13.27 -8.75 -12.34
C THR A 68 -14.29 -8.04 -11.46
N VAL A 69 -14.57 -6.75 -11.71
CA VAL A 69 -15.63 -6.00 -11.02
C VAL A 69 -16.99 -6.69 -11.17
N ALA A 70 -17.34 -7.09 -12.39
CA ALA A 70 -18.62 -7.76 -12.66
C ALA A 70 -18.76 -9.12 -11.97
N ALA A 71 -17.66 -9.84 -11.79
CA ALA A 71 -17.65 -11.18 -11.19
C ALA A 71 -17.44 -11.20 -9.67
N THR A 72 -17.05 -10.07 -9.06
CA THR A 72 -16.73 -10.02 -7.63
C THR A 72 -17.96 -9.68 -6.80
N ASP A 73 -18.71 -10.72 -6.42
CA ASP A 73 -19.72 -10.64 -5.38
C ASP A 73 -19.16 -11.02 -3.99
N ALA A 74 -20.02 -11.09 -2.98
CA ALA A 74 -19.60 -11.40 -1.60
C ALA A 74 -19.07 -12.84 -1.45
N ALA A 75 -19.57 -13.79 -2.23
CA ALA A 75 -19.11 -15.17 -2.19
C ALA A 75 -17.72 -15.27 -2.85
N ALA A 76 -17.54 -14.64 -3.99
CA ALA A 76 -16.25 -14.53 -4.68
C ALA A 76 -15.20 -13.83 -3.82
N TRP A 77 -15.55 -12.68 -3.21
CA TRP A 77 -14.65 -11.95 -2.33
C TRP A 77 -14.23 -12.77 -1.10
N ARG A 78 -15.17 -13.53 -0.51
CA ARG A 78 -14.87 -14.44 0.61
C ARG A 78 -13.95 -15.58 0.21
N ALA A 79 -14.12 -16.15 -0.98
CA ALA A 79 -13.22 -17.17 -1.50
C ALA A 79 -11.81 -16.60 -1.69
N ILE A 80 -11.69 -15.41 -2.30
CA ILE A 80 -10.42 -14.70 -2.48
C ILE A 80 -9.72 -14.47 -1.14
N CYS A 81 -10.41 -13.91 -0.14
CA CYS A 81 -9.81 -13.62 1.18
C CYS A 81 -9.32 -14.90 1.88
N ARG A 82 -10.10 -15.99 1.81
CA ARG A 82 -9.70 -17.28 2.38
C ARG A 82 -8.47 -17.86 1.69
N GLU A 83 -8.37 -17.75 0.37
CA GLU A 83 -7.21 -18.22 -0.38
C GLU A 83 -5.95 -17.41 -0.02
N ILE A 84 -6.05 -16.08 0.05
CA ILE A 84 -4.94 -15.23 0.49
C ILE A 84 -4.46 -15.64 1.89
N ALA A 85 -5.39 -15.79 2.84
CA ALA A 85 -5.06 -16.22 4.20
C ALA A 85 -4.43 -17.63 4.23
N ALA A 86 -4.93 -18.56 3.42
CA ALA A 86 -4.38 -19.92 3.32
C ALA A 86 -2.94 -19.97 2.78
N THR A 87 -2.50 -18.94 2.06
CA THR A 87 -1.09 -18.80 1.63
C THR A 87 -0.17 -18.21 2.72
N GLY A 88 -0.72 -17.90 3.90
CA GLY A 88 0.04 -17.43 5.07
C GLY A 88 0.14 -15.91 5.21
N PHE A 89 -0.51 -15.14 4.33
CA PHE A 89 -0.57 -13.69 4.48
C PHE A 89 -1.59 -13.29 5.53
N THR A 90 -1.23 -12.29 6.34
CA THR A 90 -2.11 -11.65 7.32
C THR A 90 -2.43 -10.20 6.96
N THR A 91 -1.80 -9.67 5.90
CA THR A 91 -2.07 -8.32 5.37
C THR A 91 -2.35 -8.35 3.87
N VAL A 92 -3.18 -7.40 3.41
CA VAL A 92 -3.61 -7.31 2.02
C VAL A 92 -3.66 -5.86 1.54
N GLU A 93 -3.22 -5.63 0.31
CA GLU A 93 -3.54 -4.44 -0.47
C GLU A 93 -4.73 -4.76 -1.38
N VAL A 94 -5.82 -4.00 -1.21
CA VAL A 94 -7.08 -4.25 -1.90
C VAL A 94 -7.10 -3.47 -3.21
N TRP A 95 -7.08 -4.17 -4.33
CA TRP A 95 -7.14 -3.60 -5.67
C TRP A 95 -8.58 -3.22 -6.02
N GLU A 96 -8.76 -2.04 -6.61
CA GLU A 96 -10.06 -1.44 -6.94
C GLU A 96 -11.00 -2.39 -7.68
N ALA A 97 -10.50 -3.27 -8.55
CA ALA A 97 -11.36 -4.22 -9.27
C ALA A 97 -12.12 -5.20 -8.34
N HIS A 98 -11.61 -5.46 -7.14
CA HIS A 98 -12.28 -6.30 -6.14
C HIS A 98 -13.15 -5.50 -5.16
N ALA A 99 -13.02 -4.17 -5.13
CA ALA A 99 -13.71 -3.28 -4.20
C ALA A 99 -14.12 -1.96 -4.89
N SER A 100 -14.68 -2.08 -6.10
CA SER A 100 -14.88 -0.93 -7.00
C SER A 100 -15.88 0.09 -6.45
N PRO A 101 -15.59 1.39 -6.51
CA PRO A 101 -16.51 2.43 -6.07
C PRO A 101 -17.85 2.40 -6.81
N GLU A 102 -17.88 1.94 -8.06
CA GLU A 102 -19.13 1.83 -8.83
C GLU A 102 -20.10 0.76 -8.28
N LYS A 103 -19.61 -0.17 -7.46
CA LYS A 103 -20.38 -1.31 -6.92
C LYS A 103 -20.44 -1.33 -5.40
N LEU A 104 -19.56 -0.62 -4.71
CA LEU A 104 -19.51 -0.57 -3.25
C LEU A 104 -20.17 0.70 -2.75
N ASP A 105 -21.41 0.55 -2.26
CA ASP A 105 -21.94 1.49 -1.29
C ASP A 105 -21.35 1.22 0.12
N ARG A 106 -21.69 2.08 1.08
CA ARG A 106 -21.19 1.96 2.46
C ARG A 106 -21.62 0.65 3.13
N ALA A 107 -22.77 0.08 2.80
CA ALA A 107 -23.24 -1.17 3.38
C ALA A 107 -22.47 -2.37 2.83
N LYS A 108 -22.24 -2.39 1.51
CA LYS A 108 -21.43 -3.39 0.83
C LYS A 108 -19.97 -3.34 1.26
N ALA A 109 -19.41 -2.14 1.44
CA ALA A 109 -18.07 -1.97 1.98
C ALA A 109 -17.93 -2.55 3.41
N ARG A 110 -18.96 -2.44 4.26
CA ARG A 110 -18.97 -3.09 5.58
C ARG A 110 -19.00 -4.61 5.49
N GLU A 111 -19.72 -5.17 4.52
CA GLU A 111 -19.69 -6.61 4.23
C GLU A 111 -18.27 -7.04 3.81
N TRP A 112 -17.61 -6.26 2.95
CA TRP A 112 -16.23 -6.52 2.53
C TRP A 112 -15.27 -6.52 3.70
N ARG A 113 -15.40 -5.51 4.58
CA ARG A 113 -14.63 -5.41 5.81
C ARG A 113 -14.82 -6.64 6.70
N LYS A 114 -16.07 -7.06 6.91
CA LYS A 114 -16.37 -8.27 7.70
C LYS A 114 -15.72 -9.51 7.09
N ILE A 115 -15.76 -9.67 5.76
CA ILE A 115 -15.14 -10.82 5.08
C ILE A 115 -13.62 -10.84 5.27
N LEU A 116 -12.97 -9.67 5.22
CA LEU A 116 -11.54 -9.52 5.50
C LEU A 116 -11.22 -9.90 6.96
N ASP A 117 -12.00 -9.39 7.92
CA ASP A 117 -11.84 -9.68 9.34
C ASP A 117 -12.05 -11.19 9.63
N ASP A 118 -13.09 -11.80 9.04
CA ASP A 118 -13.38 -13.23 9.17
C ASP A 118 -12.23 -14.11 8.60
N ALA A 119 -11.42 -13.59 7.67
CA ALA A 119 -10.24 -14.25 7.12
C ALA A 119 -8.92 -13.87 7.85
N GLY A 120 -8.97 -12.99 8.85
CA GLY A 120 -7.79 -12.51 9.58
C GLY A 120 -6.87 -11.62 8.74
N LEU A 121 -7.40 -10.92 7.73
CA LEU A 121 -6.63 -10.05 6.84
C LEU A 121 -6.76 -8.58 7.24
N GLN A 122 -5.64 -7.95 7.59
CA GLN A 122 -5.55 -6.51 7.77
C GLN A 122 -5.30 -5.81 6.44
N VAL A 123 -6.11 -4.79 6.13
CA VAL A 123 -5.90 -3.95 4.95
C VAL A 123 -4.77 -2.96 5.22
N VAL A 124 -3.75 -2.94 4.37
CA VAL A 124 -2.63 -1.99 4.47
C VAL A 124 -2.76 -0.82 3.49
N ALA A 125 -3.43 -1.04 2.37
CA ALA A 125 -3.64 -0.05 1.34
C ALA A 125 -4.85 -0.41 0.47
N TYR A 126 -5.39 0.59 -0.21
CA TYR A 126 -6.33 0.42 -1.31
C TYR A 126 -5.68 0.87 -2.61
N ALA A 127 -5.55 -0.01 -3.59
CA ALA A 127 -4.91 0.32 -4.85
C ALA A 127 -5.95 0.80 -5.88
N GLY A 128 -5.94 2.09 -6.21
CA GLY A 128 -6.92 2.72 -7.08
C GLY A 128 -6.78 4.24 -7.18
N ARG A 129 -7.85 4.92 -7.61
CA ARG A 129 -7.82 6.38 -7.80
C ARG A 129 -8.39 7.14 -6.61
N LEU A 130 -7.71 8.19 -6.18
CA LEU A 130 -8.18 9.12 -5.16
C LEU A 130 -9.46 9.82 -5.63
N SER A 131 -10.50 9.65 -4.83
CA SER A 131 -11.77 10.36 -4.94
C SER A 131 -12.42 10.37 -3.56
N ARG A 132 -13.46 11.19 -3.36
CA ARG A 132 -14.24 11.18 -2.11
C ARG A 132 -14.83 9.80 -1.84
N GLN A 133 -15.40 9.18 -2.87
CA GLN A 133 -16.02 7.85 -2.75
C GLN A 133 -14.99 6.78 -2.38
N THR A 134 -13.81 6.81 -3.01
CA THR A 134 -12.73 5.88 -2.69
C THR A 134 -12.23 6.09 -1.25
N ALA A 135 -12.11 7.33 -0.79
CA ALA A 135 -11.71 7.63 0.59
C ALA A 135 -12.74 7.11 1.61
N GLU A 136 -14.05 7.23 1.33
CA GLU A 136 -15.10 6.65 2.17
C GLU A 136 -15.04 5.12 2.22
N ILE A 137 -14.75 4.46 1.09
CA ILE A 137 -14.51 3.01 1.05
C ILE A 137 -13.29 2.65 1.89
N CYS A 138 -12.19 3.39 1.77
CA CYS A 138 -10.97 3.18 2.56
C CYS A 138 -11.24 3.29 4.06
N GLN A 139 -12.00 4.29 4.50
CA GLN A 139 -12.40 4.44 5.90
C GLN A 139 -13.17 3.22 6.41
N VAL A 140 -14.09 2.66 5.60
CA VAL A 140 -14.87 1.48 5.99
C VAL A 140 -14.02 0.20 5.99
N LEU A 141 -13.15 0.03 5.00
CA LEU A 141 -12.22 -1.11 4.93
C LEU A 141 -11.12 -1.02 5.99
N GLY A 142 -10.85 0.18 6.51
CA GLY A 142 -9.71 0.45 7.40
C GLY A 142 -8.38 0.55 6.66
N ALA A 143 -8.40 0.90 5.37
CA ALA A 143 -7.19 1.19 4.60
C ALA A 143 -6.68 2.59 5.00
N PRO A 144 -5.43 2.73 5.48
CA PRO A 144 -4.89 4.02 5.89
C PRO A 144 -4.51 4.95 4.72
N HIS A 145 -4.32 4.39 3.53
CA HIS A 145 -3.96 5.15 2.33
C HIS A 145 -4.45 4.48 1.04
N ILE A 146 -4.53 5.31 0.00
CA ILE A 146 -4.80 4.92 -1.38
C ILE A 146 -3.49 4.94 -2.16
N ASP A 147 -3.15 3.84 -2.82
CA ASP A 147 -1.94 3.70 -3.64
C ASP A 147 -2.33 3.65 -5.12
N GLY A 148 -2.03 4.70 -5.88
CA GLY A 148 -2.42 4.76 -7.30
C GLY A 148 -2.42 6.16 -7.89
N GLY A 149 -3.58 6.67 -8.29
CA GLY A 149 -3.67 7.94 -9.03
C GLY A 149 -4.42 9.05 -8.29
N LEU A 150 -4.07 10.31 -8.53
CA LEU A 150 -4.82 11.47 -8.01
C LEU A 150 -6.19 11.70 -8.68
N GLY A 151 -6.55 10.88 -9.67
CA GLY A 151 -7.78 11.07 -10.46
C GLY A 151 -7.74 12.38 -11.25
N SER A 152 -8.76 13.21 -11.10
CA SER A 152 -8.85 14.55 -11.69
C SER A 152 -8.36 15.67 -10.77
N LEU A 153 -7.89 15.34 -9.57
CA LEU A 153 -7.46 16.32 -8.58
C LEU A 153 -6.05 16.82 -8.88
N ASN A 154 -5.81 18.11 -8.66
CA ASN A 154 -4.45 18.64 -8.54
C ASN A 154 -3.87 18.35 -7.13
N PRO A 155 -2.57 18.54 -6.89
CA PRO A 155 -1.94 18.24 -5.59
C PRO A 155 -2.56 18.96 -4.39
N GLU A 156 -3.00 20.21 -4.57
CA GLU A 156 -3.62 21.01 -3.50
C GLU A 156 -4.99 20.45 -3.12
N GLN A 157 -5.81 20.13 -4.11
CA GLN A 157 -7.12 19.51 -3.94
C GLN A 157 -7.01 18.10 -3.34
N ALA A 158 -6.05 17.30 -3.81
CA ALA A 158 -5.77 15.99 -3.26
C ALA A 158 -5.34 16.07 -1.78
N THR A 159 -4.43 17.00 -1.45
CA THR A 159 -4.01 17.24 -0.07
C THR A 159 -5.17 17.65 0.83
N ALA A 160 -6.06 18.53 0.35
CA ALA A 160 -7.24 18.96 1.10
C ALA A 160 -8.20 17.79 1.36
N LEU A 161 -8.47 16.95 0.36
CA LEU A 161 -9.32 15.76 0.51
C LEU A 161 -8.70 14.75 1.47
N CYS A 162 -7.40 14.48 1.37
CA CYS A 162 -6.69 13.59 2.27
C CYS A 162 -6.77 14.09 3.72
N LYS A 163 -6.56 15.40 3.95
CA LYS A 163 -6.71 16.04 5.28
C LYS A 163 -8.13 15.89 5.84
N GLU A 164 -9.13 16.13 5.02
CA GLU A 164 -10.54 16.04 5.42
C GLU A 164 -10.93 14.61 5.82
N THR A 165 -10.47 13.62 5.06
CA THR A 165 -10.89 12.22 5.21
C THR A 165 -9.99 11.41 6.14
N GLY A 166 -8.78 11.90 6.43
CA GLY A 166 -7.77 11.16 7.18
C GLY A 166 -7.07 10.05 6.37
N ILE A 167 -7.38 9.92 5.08
CA ILE A 167 -6.79 8.93 4.17
C ILE A 167 -5.61 9.57 3.44
N ARG A 168 -4.41 8.98 3.51
CA ARG A 168 -3.26 9.44 2.71
C ARG A 168 -3.32 8.89 1.28
N CYS A 169 -2.48 9.42 0.40
CA CYS A 169 -2.36 8.90 -0.96
C CYS A 169 -0.89 8.79 -1.38
N ASN A 170 -0.49 7.62 -1.86
CA ASN A 170 0.78 7.44 -2.56
C ASN A 170 0.50 7.26 -4.04
N ILE A 171 1.31 7.87 -4.91
CA ILE A 171 1.11 7.75 -6.35
C ILE A 171 1.93 6.61 -6.95
N GLU A 172 1.25 5.76 -7.72
CA GLU A 172 1.88 4.74 -8.55
C GLU A 172 2.46 5.38 -9.82
N ASN A 173 3.59 4.86 -10.30
CA ASN A 173 4.17 5.26 -11.57
C ASN A 173 3.39 4.68 -12.75
N HIS A 174 2.52 5.49 -13.34
CA HIS A 174 1.74 5.07 -14.50
C HIS A 174 1.19 6.29 -15.26
N PRO A 175 1.95 6.91 -16.20
CA PRO A 175 3.03 6.30 -17.00
C PRO A 175 4.46 6.70 -16.61
N GLU A 176 4.65 7.45 -15.52
CA GLU A 176 5.90 8.12 -15.17
C GLU A 176 7.13 7.19 -15.18
N LYS A 177 8.27 7.73 -15.59
CA LYS A 177 9.53 6.98 -15.83
C LYS A 177 10.66 7.35 -14.88
N SER A 178 10.44 8.31 -13.99
CA SER A 178 11.44 8.74 -13.00
C SER A 178 10.78 9.17 -11.69
N ALA A 179 11.54 9.12 -10.60
CA ALA A 179 11.11 9.65 -9.31
C ALA A 179 10.79 11.15 -9.38
N ASP A 180 11.56 11.91 -10.16
CA ASP A 180 11.34 13.35 -10.35
C ASP A 180 9.98 13.64 -11.02
N GLU A 181 9.57 12.83 -12.00
CA GLU A 181 8.24 12.94 -12.61
C GLU A 181 7.13 12.70 -11.59
N LEU A 182 7.29 11.70 -10.71
CA LEU A 182 6.34 11.42 -9.63
C LEU A 182 6.28 12.56 -8.62
N ILE A 183 7.43 12.96 -8.07
CA ILE A 183 7.53 14.03 -7.08
C ILE A 183 6.89 15.32 -7.61
N LYS A 184 7.14 15.67 -8.88
CA LYS A 184 6.48 16.82 -9.53
C LYS A 184 4.96 16.66 -9.61
N LYS A 185 4.46 15.45 -9.89
CA LYS A 185 3.02 15.16 -9.98
C LYS A 185 2.28 15.32 -8.65
N ILE A 186 2.94 15.11 -7.51
CA ILE A 186 2.40 15.40 -6.17
C ILE A 186 2.80 16.77 -5.63
N GLY A 187 3.34 17.65 -6.46
CA GLY A 187 3.70 19.02 -6.06
C GLY A 187 4.86 19.10 -5.06
N GLY A 188 5.81 18.15 -5.12
CA GLY A 188 6.95 18.06 -4.21
C GLY A 188 6.76 17.10 -3.02
N GLY A 189 5.55 16.58 -2.83
CA GLY A 189 5.20 15.70 -1.71
C GLY A 189 4.91 16.45 -0.42
N ASN A 190 4.18 15.80 0.50
CA ASN A 190 3.85 16.31 1.83
C ASN A 190 3.38 15.16 2.75
N ASP A 191 2.92 15.45 3.97
CA ASP A 191 2.46 14.44 4.94
C ASP A 191 1.27 13.58 4.46
N TRP A 192 0.59 14.01 3.39
CA TRP A 192 -0.61 13.39 2.84
C TRP A 192 -0.41 12.78 1.46
N LEU A 193 0.57 13.27 0.70
CA LEU A 193 0.88 12.82 -0.66
C LEU A 193 2.32 12.31 -0.75
N GLY A 194 2.46 11.03 -1.10
CA GLY A 194 3.74 10.34 -1.24
C GLY A 194 3.90 9.61 -2.57
N VAL A 195 5.01 8.87 -2.68
CA VAL A 195 5.35 7.94 -3.77
C VAL A 195 5.71 6.59 -3.17
#